data_AF-A0A442GHV1-F1
#
_entry.id   AF-A0A442GHV1-F1
#
_cell.length_a   1.000
_cell.length_b   1.000
_cell.length_c   1.000
_cell.angle_alpha   90.00
_cell.angle_beta   90.00
_cell.angle_gamma   90.00
#
_symmetry.space_group_name_H-M   'P 1'
#
loop_
_entity.id
_entity.type
_entity.pdbx_description
1 polymer ?
#
loop_
_entity_poly.entity_id
_entity_poly.type
_entity_poly.pdbx_seq_one_letter_code
_entity_poly.pdbx_strand_id
1 'polypeptide(L)'
;MKRLALLLAAVTLAAFLAQAAHAAGRPITIIDDPQVLAALDARGFAFAGIFDVGDKGDLKTLYDTASAYHAIVETVAADVAALRAEMKAGGSTK
;
A
#
# COMPACT_ATOMS: atom_id res chain seq x y z
N MET A 1 48.87 -3.28 15.33
CA MET A 1 47.92 -4.40 15.17
C MET A 1 46.58 -4.18 15.89
N LYS A 2 46.55 -3.86 17.20
CA LYS A 2 45.28 -3.62 17.95
C LYS A 2 44.42 -2.49 17.36
N ARG A 3 45.03 -1.37 16.94
CA ARG A 3 44.33 -0.23 16.32
C ARG A 3 43.71 -0.57 14.96
N LEU A 4 44.40 -1.39 14.17
CA LEU A 4 43.90 -1.86 12.86
C LEU A 4 42.70 -2.80 13.06
N ALA A 5 42.78 -3.73 14.01
CA ALA A 5 41.69 -4.63 14.34
C ALA A 5 40.45 -3.88 14.85
N LEU A 6 40.65 -2.81 15.63
CA LEU A 6 39.56 -1.98 16.15
C LEU A 6 38.86 -1.17 15.04
N LEU A 7 39.63 -0.65 14.08
CA LEU A 7 39.09 0.00 12.89
C LEU A 7 38.32 -0.98 12.01
N LEU A 8 38.84 -2.19 11.81
CA LEU A 8 38.16 -3.23 11.05
C LEU A 8 36.82 -3.62 11.70
N ALA A 9 36.80 -3.77 13.03
CA ALA A 9 35.58 -4.08 13.78
C ALA A 9 34.54 -2.95 13.73
N ALA A 10 34.99 -1.68 13.73
CA ALA A 10 34.09 -0.54 13.59
C ALA A 10 33.47 -0.48 12.19
N VAL A 11 34.26 -0.76 11.15
CA VAL A 11 33.79 -0.79 9.75
C VAL A 11 32.80 -1.93 9.53
N THR A 12 33.07 -3.12 10.07
CA THR A 12 32.14 -4.25 9.93
C THR A 12 30.82 -3.99 10.67
N LEU A 13 30.87 -3.41 11.87
CA LEU A 13 29.66 -3.05 12.61
C LEU A 13 28.83 -1.99 11.86
N ALA A 14 29.49 -0.97 11.29
CA ALA A 14 28.83 0.06 10.49
C ALA A 14 28.20 -0.52 9.20
N ALA A 15 28.88 -1.45 8.53
CA ALA A 15 28.35 -2.13 7.35
C ALA A 15 27.11 -3.00 7.68
N PHE A 16 27.13 -3.71 8.81
CA PHE A 16 25.97 -4.48 9.27
C PHE A 16 24.76 -3.61 9.60
N LEU A 17 24.97 -2.47 10.25
CA LEU A 17 23.90 -1.51 10.55
C LEU A 17 23.31 -0.87 9.28
N ALA A 18 24.15 -0.57 8.29
CA ALA A 18 23.70 -0.04 7.01
C ALA A 18 22.86 -1.06 6.21
N GLN A 19 23.21 -2.34 6.25
CA GLN A 19 22.49 -3.40 5.55
C GLN A 19 21.12 -3.71 6.20
N ALA A 20 21.02 -3.61 7.53
CA ALA A 20 19.74 -3.74 8.24
C ALA A 20 18.75 -2.62 7.85
N ALA A 21 19.24 -1.39 7.65
CA ALA A 21 18.42 -0.28 7.15
C ALA A 21 17.98 -0.44 5.69
N HIS A 22 18.78 -1.13 4.86
CA HIS A 22 18.46 -1.36 3.45
C HIS A 22 17.38 -2.45 3.24
N ALA A 23 17.30 -3.45 4.12
CA ALA A 23 16.20 -4.43 4.14
C ALA A 23 14.85 -3.78 4.49
N ALA A 24 14.85 -2.66 5.23
CA ALA A 24 13.68 -1.83 5.48
C ALA A 24 13.32 -0.91 4.28
N GLY A 25 14.14 -0.86 3.22
CA GLY A 25 14.05 0.16 2.16
C GLY A 25 13.14 -0.17 0.98
N ARG A 26 12.63 -1.40 0.85
CA ARG A 26 11.69 -1.76 -0.23
C ARG A 26 10.34 -2.14 0.35
N PRO A 27 9.29 -1.32 0.17
CA PRO A 27 7.96 -1.67 0.62
C PRO A 27 7.50 -2.97 -0.06
N ILE A 28 6.97 -3.90 0.73
CA ILE A 28 6.31 -5.09 0.21
C ILE A 28 4.96 -4.64 -0.35
N THR A 29 4.79 -4.72 -1.67
CA THR A 29 3.59 -4.24 -2.36
C THR A 29 2.61 -5.36 -2.73
N ILE A 30 3.03 -6.62 -2.60
CA ILE A 30 2.24 -7.80 -2.98
C ILE A 30 2.35 -8.84 -1.87
N ILE A 31 1.20 -9.29 -1.37
CA ILE A 31 1.07 -10.32 -0.34
C ILE A 31 -0.04 -11.27 -0.79
N ASP A 32 0.33 -12.47 -1.23
CA ASP A 32 -0.63 -13.47 -1.72
C ASP A 32 -0.98 -14.53 -0.66
N ASP A 33 -0.25 -14.58 0.45
CA ASP A 33 -0.51 -15.53 1.53
C ASP A 33 -1.73 -15.09 2.36
N PRO A 34 -2.83 -15.87 2.37
CA PRO A 34 -4.04 -15.51 3.09
C PRO A 34 -3.85 -15.44 4.61
N GLN A 35 -2.92 -16.20 5.19
CA GLN A 35 -2.64 -16.15 6.62
C GLN A 35 -1.95 -14.84 7.00
N VAL A 36 -1.04 -14.37 6.14
CA VAL A 36 -0.39 -13.07 6.32
C VAL A 36 -1.41 -11.94 6.18
N LEU A 37 -2.31 -12.01 5.19
CA LEU A 37 -3.40 -11.04 5.02
C LEU A 37 -4.32 -11.01 6.25
N ALA A 38 -4.71 -12.17 6.80
CA ALA A 38 -5.52 -12.24 8.01
C ALA A 38 -4.81 -11.66 9.24
N ALA A 39 -3.50 -11.91 9.38
CA ALA A 39 -2.70 -11.33 10.47
C ALA A 39 -2.55 -9.81 10.35
N LEU A 40 -2.50 -9.28 9.12
CA LEU A 40 -2.49 -7.84 8.85
C LEU A 40 -3.85 -7.20 9.15
N ASP A 41 -4.94 -7.84 8.72
CA ASP A 41 -6.31 -7.44 9.03
C ASP A 41 -6.51 -7.30 10.55
N ALA A 42 -6.17 -8.35 11.31
CA ALA A 42 -6.24 -8.35 12.78
C ALA A 42 -5.35 -7.28 13.47
N ARG A 43 -4.37 -6.71 12.75
CA ARG A 43 -3.50 -5.63 13.21
C ARG A 43 -3.96 -4.24 12.77
N GLY A 44 -5.15 -4.12 12.16
CA GLY A 44 -5.73 -2.87 11.69
C GLY A 44 -5.28 -2.45 10.29
N PHE A 45 -4.61 -3.34 9.53
CA PHE A 45 -4.27 -3.09 8.12
C PHE A 45 -5.37 -3.57 7.15
N ALA A 46 -6.57 -3.83 7.68
CA ALA A 46 -7.76 -4.10 6.90
C ALA A 46 -8.13 -2.89 6.03
N PHE A 47 -8.79 -3.12 4.91
CA PHE A 47 -9.19 -2.03 4.00
C PHE A 47 -10.00 -0.94 4.70
N ALA A 48 -10.98 -1.31 5.54
CA ALA A 48 -11.79 -0.35 6.28
C ALA A 48 -10.95 0.41 7.35
N GLY A 49 -9.98 -0.27 7.96
CA GLY A 49 -9.03 0.31 8.92
C GLY A 49 -8.16 1.42 8.33
N ILE A 50 -7.86 1.37 7.02
CA ILE A 50 -7.14 2.46 6.31
C ILE A 50 -7.91 3.79 6.40
N PHE A 51 -9.24 3.72 6.46
CA PHE A 51 -10.13 4.87 6.49
C PHE A 51 -10.62 5.20 7.90
N ASP A 52 -10.08 4.57 8.94
CA ASP A 52 -10.53 4.68 10.34
C ASP A 52 -12.02 4.35 10.53
N VAL A 53 -12.58 3.55 9.61
CA VAL A 53 -13.91 2.99 9.72
C VAL A 53 -13.72 1.60 10.31
N GLY A 54 -14.13 1.40 11.57
CA GLY A 54 -13.96 0.14 12.28
C GLY A 54 -14.65 -1.06 11.58
N ASP A 55 -14.73 -2.19 12.27
CA ASP A 55 -15.06 -3.53 11.72
C ASP A 55 -16.38 -3.65 10.90
N LYS A 56 -17.20 -2.60 10.85
CA LYS A 56 -18.32 -2.45 9.91
C LYS A 56 -17.80 -1.98 8.54
N GLY A 57 -16.97 -2.81 7.92
CA GLY A 57 -16.28 -2.53 6.66
C GLY A 57 -17.11 -2.76 5.39
N ASP A 58 -18.44 -2.62 5.44
CA ASP A 58 -19.21 -2.68 4.19
C ASP A 58 -18.93 -1.43 3.33
N LEU A 59 -18.94 -1.61 2.00
CA LEU A 59 -18.55 -0.55 1.07
C LEU A 59 -19.49 0.66 1.14
N LYS A 60 -20.74 0.45 1.54
CA LYS A 60 -21.71 1.53 1.71
C LYS A 60 -21.31 2.42 2.88
N THR A 61 -20.99 1.82 4.03
CA THR A 61 -20.54 2.53 5.22
C THR A 61 -19.28 3.31 4.90
N LEU A 62 -18.31 2.70 4.21
CA LEU A 62 -17.11 3.41 3.76
C LEU A 62 -17.43 4.59 2.84
N TYR A 63 -18.35 4.42 1.88
CA TYR A 63 -18.76 5.51 0.98
C TYR A 63 -19.45 6.66 1.72
N ASP A 64 -20.26 6.34 2.73
CA ASP A 64 -21.02 7.33 3.48
C ASP A 64 -20.17 8.07 4.53
N THR A 65 -19.15 7.41 5.13
CA THR A 65 -18.42 7.93 6.29
C THR A 65 -16.99 8.37 5.99
N ALA A 66 -16.31 7.73 5.04
CA ALA A 66 -14.92 8.04 4.71
C ALA A 66 -14.84 8.95 3.48
N SER A 67 -14.62 10.25 3.71
CA SER A 67 -14.53 11.26 2.63
C SER A 67 -13.48 10.92 1.57
N ALA A 68 -12.36 10.33 1.97
CA ALA A 68 -11.32 9.88 1.05
C ALA A 68 -11.80 8.73 0.14
N TYR A 69 -12.53 7.76 0.70
CA TYR A 69 -13.08 6.65 -0.08
C TYR A 69 -14.19 7.14 -1.03
N HIS A 70 -15.08 8.02 -0.56
CA HIS A 70 -16.09 8.67 -1.39
C HIS A 70 -15.47 9.37 -2.61
N ALA A 71 -14.43 10.18 -2.40
CA ALA A 71 -13.76 10.90 -3.48
C ALA A 71 -13.11 9.97 -4.52
N ILE A 72 -12.54 8.84 -4.08
CA ILE A 72 -12.00 7.81 -4.99
C ILE A 72 -13.12 7.22 -5.83
N VAL A 73 -14.23 6.84 -5.21
CA VAL A 73 -15.37 6.24 -5.92
C VAL A 73 -15.94 7.20 -6.96
N GLU A 74 -16.14 8.48 -6.63
CA GLU A 74 -16.63 9.49 -7.57
C GLU A 74 -15.67 9.70 -8.75
N THR A 75 -14.37 9.72 -8.49
CA THR A 75 -13.35 9.88 -9.54
C THR A 75 -13.38 8.69 -10.50
N VAL A 76 -13.34 7.47 -9.97
CA VAL A 76 -13.37 6.26 -10.79
C VAL A 76 -14.68 6.15 -11.57
N ALA A 77 -15.82 6.53 -10.95
CA ALA A 77 -17.11 6.53 -11.63
C ALA A 77 -17.16 7.51 -12.79
N ALA A 78 -16.63 8.73 -12.61
CA ALA A 78 -16.53 9.74 -13.65
C ALA A 78 -15.63 9.28 -14.81
N ASP A 79 -14.47 8.73 -14.52
CA ASP A 79 -13.52 8.25 -15.52
C ASP A 79 -14.11 7.08 -16.35
N VAL A 80 -14.79 6.14 -15.70
CA VAL A 80 -15.46 5.04 -16.40
C VAL A 80 -16.61 5.55 -17.27
N ALA A 81 -17.36 6.56 -16.82
CA ALA A 81 -18.42 7.17 -17.61
C ALA A 81 -17.86 7.90 -18.84
N ALA A 82 -16.76 8.65 -18.67
CA ALA A 82 -16.05 9.32 -19.76
C ALA A 82 -15.53 8.30 -20.78
N LEU A 83 -14.84 7.26 -20.32
CA LEU A 83 -14.33 6.17 -21.17
C LEU A 83 -15.46 5.51 -21.96
N ARG A 84 -16.62 5.26 -21.34
CA ARG A 84 -17.78 4.69 -22.04
C ARG A 84 -18.32 5.63 -23.12
N ALA A 85 -18.34 6.94 -22.85
CA ALA A 85 -18.76 7.94 -23.82
C ALA A 85 -17.78 8.02 -25.01
N GLU A 86 -16.47 7.99 -24.73
CA GLU A 86 -15.42 7.93 -25.74
C GLU A 86 -15.53 6.67 -26.59
N MET A 87 -15.72 5.49 -25.99
CA MET A 87 -15.92 4.22 -26.72
C MET A 87 -17.16 4.26 -27.61
N LYS A 88 -18.24 4.90 -27.15
CA LYS A 88 -19.46 5.10 -27.95
C LYS A 88 -19.24 6.05 -29.12
N ALA A 89 -18.41 7.08 -28.94
CA ALA A 89 -18.07 8.05 -29.98
C ALA A 89 -17.03 7.53 -30.98
N GLY A 90 -16.08 6.71 -30.53
CA GLY A 90 -14.94 6.19 -31.31
C GLY A 90 -15.16 4.81 -31.94
N GLY A 91 -16.25 4.11 -31.61
CA GLY A 91 -16.63 2.83 -32.20
C GLY A 91 -17.03 2.88 -33.69
N SER A 92 -16.81 3.99 -34.38
CA SER A 92 -17.05 4.18 -35.83
C SER A 92 -15.82 4.60 -36.62
N THR A 93 -14.61 4.47 -36.07
CA THR A 93 -13.36 4.69 -36.83
C THR A 93 -12.37 3.55 -36.61
N LYS A 94 -12.68 2.37 -37.13
CA LYS A 94 -11.76 1.52 -37.92
C LYS A 94 -12.53 0.39 -38.59
#